data_AF-A0A3M8EXB7-F1
#
_entry.id   AF-A0A3M8EXB7-F1
#
_cell.length_a   1.000
_cell.length_b   1.000
_cell.length_c   1.000
_cell.angle_alpha   90.00
_cell.angle_beta   90.00
_cell.angle_gamma   90.00
#
_symmetry.space_group_name_H-M   'P 1'
#
loop_
_entity.id
_entity.type
_entity.pdbx_description
1 polymer ?
#
loop_
_entity_poly.entity_id
_entity_poly.type
_entity_poly.pdbx_seq_one_letter_code
_entity_poly.pdbx_strand_id
1 'polypeptide(L)'
;MMSSSIVRSIVGKITPDISTDPRDALIDMRLDLDSGIRQKIMEAAKQNGYVLEDNSKTPISGNPKEKRTYSILKRGNQIVLILQLPTWFANDGNNADTFGQLVYMLRTKNKRVDVRIVSKNLDVPAIVFNRLFKLWDDDYDIDAKFVPWSYIAELEKIQDNAANVFKEIFVLPNQMEISSATMTNDKELPVIRCFISYAHAYQDHFEAFLKDFQAATKNLGFCALDIWTDEKIPLGDDWHEAIQEQVTKCDIAILLVSDQFMNSEYIKQEEVARLFERKESDGTLVVALYFYTCSFAGWPVLKKNQLYKPKGANYERADQDAKEHFCYANLVQLNDCQGKKIALDNPCRAAYMMDFVAELKPQLEKIVERKRNG
;
A
#
# COMPACT_ATOMS: atom_id res chain seq x y z
N MET A 1 -32.48 22.58 10.61
CA MET A 1 -31.56 23.53 9.95
C MET A 1 -30.41 23.80 10.90
N MET A 2 -29.31 23.04 10.79
CA MET A 2 -28.07 23.35 11.50
C MET A 2 -27.25 24.33 10.67
N SER A 3 -26.71 25.33 11.36
CA SER A 3 -26.07 26.54 10.82
C SER A 3 -24.88 26.24 9.90
N SER A 4 -24.84 26.95 8.76
CA SER A 4 -23.75 26.92 7.76
C SER A 4 -22.37 27.34 8.30
N SER A 5 -22.31 27.85 9.54
CA SER A 5 -21.08 28.23 10.22
C SER A 5 -20.25 27.03 10.72
N ILE A 6 -20.86 25.88 11.03
CA ILE A 6 -20.12 24.69 11.49
C ILE A 6 -19.50 23.95 10.30
N VAL A 7 -20.21 23.89 9.16
CA VAL A 7 -19.69 23.25 7.93
C VAL A 7 -18.46 24.00 7.38
N ARG A 8 -18.42 25.34 7.47
CA ARG A 8 -17.22 26.11 7.09
C ARG A 8 -16.02 25.92 8.02
N SER A 9 -16.23 25.59 9.30
CA SER A 9 -15.14 25.39 10.25
C SER A 9 -14.44 24.04 10.09
N ILE A 10 -15.12 23.03 9.53
CA ILE A 10 -14.56 21.68 9.33
C ILE A 10 -13.92 21.56 7.94
N VAL A 11 -14.43 22.29 6.95
CA VAL A 11 -13.90 22.31 5.57
C VAL A 11 -12.63 23.17 5.45
N GLY A 12 -12.29 23.99 6.45
CA GLY A 12 -11.15 24.93 6.42
C GLY A 12 -9.78 24.40 6.82
N LYS A 13 -9.55 23.08 6.97
CA LYS A 13 -8.23 22.55 7.40
C LYS A 13 -7.62 21.43 6.56
N ILE A 14 -8.20 21.04 5.42
CA ILE A 14 -7.60 20.05 4.52
C ILE A 14 -7.78 20.46 3.05
N THR A 15 -7.55 21.74 2.75
CA THR A 15 -7.15 22.17 1.41
C THR A 15 -5.66 22.50 1.49
N PRO A 16 -4.78 21.87 0.68
CA PRO A 16 -3.38 22.23 0.66
C PRO A 16 -3.26 23.72 0.34
N ASP A 17 -2.34 24.39 1.01
CA ASP A 17 -1.93 25.72 0.59
C ASP A 17 -1.24 25.57 -0.77
N ILE A 18 -1.97 25.84 -1.85
CA ILE A 18 -1.50 25.74 -3.24
C ILE A 18 -0.45 26.83 -3.55
N SER A 19 -0.05 27.65 -2.56
CA SER A 19 0.87 28.79 -2.78
C SER A 19 2.35 28.52 -2.52
N THR A 20 2.74 27.36 -1.98
CA THR A 20 4.14 27.11 -1.61
C THR A 20 4.92 26.38 -2.70
N ASP A 21 6.02 26.98 -3.17
CA ASP A 21 6.94 26.32 -4.12
C ASP A 21 7.44 25.00 -3.49
N PRO A 22 7.36 23.85 -4.19
CA PRO A 22 7.89 22.58 -3.71
C PRO A 22 9.36 22.66 -3.27
N ARG A 23 10.15 23.58 -3.83
CA ARG A 23 11.55 23.81 -3.43
C ARG A 23 11.66 24.51 -2.07
N ASP A 24 10.68 25.33 -1.69
CA ASP A 24 10.65 25.99 -0.38
C ASP A 24 10.29 24.98 0.72
N ALA A 25 9.41 24.03 0.40
CA ALA A 25 9.04 22.91 1.28
C ALA A 25 10.24 22.04 1.71
N LEU A 26 11.33 22.08 0.95
CA LEU A 26 12.56 21.34 1.24
C LEU A 26 13.62 22.17 1.96
N ILE A 27 13.38 23.46 2.26
CA ILE A 27 14.33 24.30 3.01
C ILE A 27 14.58 23.73 4.41
N ASP A 28 13.51 23.42 5.16
CA ASP A 28 13.62 22.89 6.51
C ASP A 28 12.95 21.53 6.65
N MET A 29 13.77 20.48 6.65
CA MET A 29 13.37 19.08 6.76
C MET A 29 13.76 18.47 8.11
N ARG A 30 13.97 19.29 9.14
CA ARG A 30 14.31 18.80 10.47
C ARG A 30 13.15 17.98 11.07
N LEU A 31 13.52 16.94 11.80
CA LEU A 31 12.56 16.06 12.48
C LEU A 31 11.87 16.80 13.63
N ASP A 32 10.57 16.99 13.48
CA ASP A 32 9.59 17.47 14.45
C ASP A 32 10.10 18.47 15.51
N LEU A 33 10.13 19.75 15.13
CA LEU A 33 10.73 20.82 15.93
C LEU A 33 9.98 21.16 17.23
N ASP A 34 8.68 20.83 17.32
CA ASP A 34 7.77 21.41 18.31
C ASP A 34 7.05 20.38 19.20
N SER A 35 7.45 19.10 19.16
CA SER A 35 6.71 18.03 19.85
C SER A 35 7.55 17.22 20.84
N GLY A 36 6.86 16.54 21.77
CA GLY A 36 7.47 15.54 22.65
C GLY A 36 8.11 14.36 21.90
N ILE A 37 7.74 14.14 20.62
CA ILE A 37 8.29 13.08 19.76
C ILE A 37 9.79 13.22 19.62
N ARG A 38 10.27 14.41 19.28
CA ARG A 38 11.71 14.63 19.05
C ARG A 38 12.52 14.32 20.30
N GLN A 39 12.04 14.75 21.47
CA GLN A 39 12.68 14.47 22.74
C GLN A 39 12.74 12.96 23.02
N LYS A 40 11.66 12.23 22.77
CA LYS A 40 11.63 10.76 22.92
C LYS A 40 12.57 10.06 21.94
N ILE A 41 12.63 10.51 20.70
CA ILE A 41 13.57 9.99 19.70
C ILE A 41 15.01 10.28 20.13
N MET A 42 15.31 11.47 20.68
CA MET A 42 16.63 11.79 21.24
C MET A 42 17.00 10.87 22.40
N GLU A 43 16.07 10.60 23.31
CA GLU A 43 16.28 9.71 24.45
C GLU A 43 16.52 8.27 23.99
N ALA A 44 15.69 7.76 23.09
CA ALA A 44 15.84 6.43 22.50
C ALA A 44 17.14 6.31 21.67
N ALA A 45 17.51 7.34 20.92
CA ALA A 45 18.78 7.42 20.20
C ALA A 45 19.97 7.31 21.16
N LYS A 46 19.95 8.09 22.24
CA LYS A 46 21.01 8.13 23.25
C LYS A 46 21.20 6.78 23.93
N GLN A 47 20.11 6.08 24.26
CA GLN A 47 20.14 4.72 24.81
C GLN A 47 20.83 3.71 23.86
N ASN A 48 20.82 3.98 22.55
CA ASN A 48 21.48 3.16 21.53
C ASN A 48 22.86 3.68 21.10
N GLY A 49 23.40 4.68 21.80
CA GLY A 49 24.68 5.31 21.48
C GLY A 49 24.65 6.22 20.26
N TYR A 50 23.46 6.60 19.78
CA TYR A 50 23.29 7.62 18.74
C TYR A 50 23.09 9.00 19.36
N VAL A 51 23.52 10.01 18.63
CA VAL A 51 23.20 11.42 18.89
C VAL A 51 22.34 11.92 17.74
N LEU A 52 21.14 12.41 18.06
CA LEU A 52 20.31 13.16 17.11
C LEU A 52 20.72 14.63 17.17
N GLU A 53 21.15 15.17 16.04
CA GLU A 53 21.48 16.59 15.89
C GLU A 53 20.95 17.13 14.55
N ASP A 54 20.94 18.44 14.38
CA ASP A 54 20.58 19.06 13.10
C ASP A 54 21.83 19.44 12.32
N ASN A 55 21.77 19.28 11.01
CA ASN A 55 22.82 19.66 10.10
C ASN A 55 22.23 20.46 8.93
N SER A 56 23.10 21.00 8.11
CA SER A 56 22.68 21.83 6.99
C SER A 56 23.69 21.81 5.86
N LYS A 57 23.18 21.83 4.63
CA LYS A 57 24.03 21.79 3.43
C LYS A 57 23.44 22.69 2.34
N THR A 58 24.30 23.42 1.66
CA THR A 58 23.92 24.19 0.47
C THR A 58 23.97 23.27 -0.75
N PRO A 59 22.94 23.27 -1.62
CA PRO A 59 22.96 22.54 -2.88
C PRO A 59 24.14 22.97 -3.77
N ILE A 60 24.71 22.04 -4.53
CA ILE A 60 25.95 22.24 -5.31
C ILE A 60 25.81 23.35 -6.38
N SER A 61 24.60 23.55 -6.92
CA SER A 61 24.30 24.58 -7.92
C SER A 61 23.41 25.72 -7.39
N GLY A 62 23.20 25.81 -6.08
CA GLY A 62 22.19 26.67 -5.47
C GLY A 62 22.72 28.00 -4.91
N ASN A 63 21.82 28.97 -4.78
CA ASN A 63 22.07 30.21 -4.05
C ASN A 63 22.39 29.89 -2.57
N PRO A 64 23.34 30.56 -1.89
CA PRO A 64 23.59 30.37 -0.45
C PRO A 64 22.34 30.52 0.45
N LYS A 65 21.29 31.21 -0.03
CA LYS A 65 19.98 31.31 0.62
C LYS A 65 19.12 30.04 0.53
N GLU A 66 19.48 29.06 -0.31
CA GLU A 66 18.81 27.76 -0.46
C GLU A 66 19.39 26.69 0.47
N LYS A 67 19.92 27.11 1.62
CA LYS A 67 20.48 26.21 2.62
C LYS A 67 19.39 25.25 3.12
N ARG A 68 19.62 23.95 2.94
CA ARG A 68 18.69 22.89 3.36
C ARG A 68 19.09 22.41 4.75
N THR A 69 18.19 22.49 5.72
CA THR A 69 18.38 21.97 7.10
C THR A 69 17.67 20.63 7.26
N TYR A 70 18.31 19.70 7.97
CA TYR A 70 17.80 18.34 8.18
C TYR A 70 18.35 17.76 9.48
N SER A 71 17.74 16.70 9.99
CA SER A 71 18.24 16.02 11.18
C SER A 71 19.13 14.83 10.81
N ILE A 72 20.06 14.47 11.68
CA ILE A 72 20.99 13.36 11.50
C ILE A 72 21.14 12.58 12.79
N LEU A 73 21.22 11.25 12.67
CA LEU A 73 21.62 10.35 13.73
C LEU A 73 23.07 9.94 13.53
N LYS A 74 23.92 10.17 14.53
CA LYS A 74 25.35 9.83 14.48
C LYS A 74 25.74 8.85 15.57
N ARG A 75 26.51 7.82 15.20
CA ARG A 75 27.20 6.91 16.14
C ARG A 75 28.55 6.52 15.57
N GLY A 76 29.64 7.07 16.11
CA GLY A 76 30.98 6.89 15.54
C GLY A 76 31.02 7.38 14.09
N ASN A 77 31.35 6.49 13.16
CA ASN A 77 31.38 6.77 11.71
C ASN A 77 30.03 6.54 11.00
N GLN A 78 29.02 6.00 11.69
CA GLN A 78 27.71 5.74 11.10
C GLN A 78 26.85 7.00 11.17
N ILE A 79 26.24 7.38 10.04
CA ILE A 79 25.38 8.55 9.91
C ILE A 79 24.11 8.13 9.17
N VAL A 80 22.94 8.43 9.76
CA VAL A 80 21.64 8.32 9.09
C VAL A 80 21.03 9.70 8.97
N LEU A 81 20.59 10.09 7.77
CA LEU A 81 19.89 11.34 7.55
C LEU A 81 18.39 11.13 7.77
N ILE A 82 17.75 12.06 8.47
CA ILE A 82 16.30 12.08 8.67
C ILE A 82 15.74 13.33 8.00
N LEU A 83 14.84 13.12 7.04
CA LEU A 83 14.19 14.16 6.27
C LEU A 83 12.69 14.16 6.58
N GLN A 84 12.20 15.19 7.26
CA GLN A 84 10.77 15.38 7.44
C GLN A 84 10.18 16.20 6.30
N LEU A 85 9.25 15.59 5.56
CA LEU A 85 8.53 16.25 4.48
C LEU A 85 7.14 16.70 4.94
N PRO A 86 6.61 17.83 4.42
CA PRO A 86 5.21 18.16 4.56
C PRO A 86 4.31 17.06 3.97
N THR A 87 3.17 16.78 4.62
CA THR A 87 2.24 15.72 4.20
C THR A 87 1.73 15.93 2.77
N TRP A 88 1.40 17.18 2.41
CA TRP A 88 0.96 17.52 1.06
C TRP A 88 2.03 17.21 0.00
N PHE A 89 3.31 17.39 0.35
CA PHE A 89 4.43 17.18 -0.55
C PHE A 89 4.66 15.68 -0.77
N ALA A 90 4.70 14.90 0.31
CA ALA A 90 4.96 13.47 0.27
C ALA A 90 3.78 12.65 -0.31
N ASN A 91 2.55 13.16 -0.21
CA ASN A 91 1.35 12.50 -0.70
C ASN A 91 1.03 12.82 -2.18
N ASP A 92 1.66 13.83 -2.77
CA ASP A 92 1.48 14.21 -4.18
C ASP A 92 2.68 13.78 -5.03
N GLY A 93 2.43 12.91 -6.01
CA GLY A 93 3.47 12.38 -6.87
C GLY A 93 4.14 13.41 -7.79
N ASN A 94 3.49 14.55 -8.06
CA ASN A 94 4.06 15.60 -8.90
C ASN A 94 5.27 16.31 -8.26
N ASN A 95 5.46 16.14 -6.94
CA ASN A 95 6.58 16.75 -6.21
C ASN A 95 7.84 15.86 -6.16
N ALA A 96 7.75 14.61 -6.63
CA ALA A 96 8.84 13.65 -6.53
C ALA A 96 10.07 14.06 -7.34
N ASP A 97 9.91 14.71 -8.49
CA ASP A 97 11.04 15.21 -9.28
C ASP A 97 11.82 16.30 -8.53
N THR A 98 11.11 17.20 -7.84
CA THR A 98 11.72 18.23 -6.99
C THR A 98 12.48 17.60 -5.83
N PHE A 99 11.92 16.56 -5.21
CA PHE A 99 12.62 15.79 -4.17
C PHE A 99 13.84 15.05 -4.72
N GLY A 100 13.73 14.51 -5.93
CA GLY A 100 14.79 13.80 -6.66
C GLY A 100 16.08 14.60 -6.79
N GLN A 101 15.97 15.93 -6.93
CA GLN A 101 17.13 16.82 -7.02
C GLN A 101 17.99 16.84 -5.74
N LEU A 102 17.45 16.42 -4.58
CA LEU A 102 18.24 16.33 -3.34
C LEU A 102 19.34 15.28 -3.43
N VAL A 103 19.27 14.32 -4.37
CA VAL A 103 20.28 13.28 -4.56
C VAL A 103 21.70 13.84 -4.68
N TYR A 104 21.87 14.97 -5.38
CA TYR A 104 23.16 15.63 -5.57
C TYR A 104 23.72 16.22 -4.27
N MET A 105 22.85 16.58 -3.32
CA MET A 105 23.23 17.06 -2.01
C MET A 105 23.48 15.91 -1.04
N LEU A 106 22.71 14.82 -1.13
CA LEU A 106 22.81 13.67 -0.24
C LEU A 106 24.00 12.77 -0.56
N ARG A 107 24.37 12.64 -1.84
CA ARG A 107 25.48 11.79 -2.29
C ARG A 107 26.80 12.17 -1.61
N THR A 108 27.53 11.17 -1.17
CA THR A 108 28.92 11.31 -0.69
C THR A 108 29.85 10.42 -1.51
N LYS A 109 31.11 10.85 -1.73
CA LYS A 109 32.06 10.06 -2.51
C LYS A 109 32.44 8.80 -1.71
N ASN A 110 32.25 7.63 -2.33
CA ASN A 110 32.68 6.32 -1.84
C ASN A 110 32.12 5.90 -0.47
N LYS A 111 30.92 6.39 -0.12
CA LYS A 111 30.22 5.97 1.10
C LYS A 111 28.72 5.92 0.84
N ARG A 112 28.12 4.77 1.19
CA ARG A 112 26.67 4.59 1.24
C ARG A 112 26.07 5.56 2.25
N VAL A 113 24.91 6.13 1.92
CA VAL A 113 24.20 7.09 2.77
C VAL A 113 22.82 6.53 3.10
N ASP A 114 22.52 6.37 4.39
CA ASP A 114 21.20 5.96 4.84
C ASP A 114 20.30 7.18 5.01
N VAL A 115 19.12 7.16 4.41
CA VAL A 115 18.13 8.24 4.47
C VAL A 115 16.78 7.68 4.95
N ARG A 116 16.19 8.33 5.95
CA ARG A 116 14.85 8.03 6.47
C ARG A 116 13.96 9.24 6.26
N ILE A 117 12.92 9.06 5.46
CA ILE A 117 11.94 10.08 5.12
C ILE A 117 10.73 9.87 6.03
N VAL A 118 10.25 10.94 6.65
CA VAL A 118 9.07 10.92 7.50
C VAL A 118 8.10 12.00 7.06
N SER A 119 6.81 11.80 7.28
CA SER A 119 5.84 12.87 7.11
C SER A 119 4.70 12.73 8.10
N LYS A 120 4.26 13.84 8.69
CA LYS A 120 3.23 13.82 9.74
C LYS A 120 1.94 13.20 9.22
N ASN A 121 1.36 12.28 9.99
CA ASN A 121 0.09 11.60 9.70
C ASN A 121 0.06 10.88 8.34
N LEU A 122 1.21 10.42 7.84
CA LEU A 122 1.31 9.70 6.59
C LEU A 122 2.11 8.41 6.79
N ASP A 123 1.51 7.27 6.44
CA ASP A 123 2.16 5.97 6.54
C ASP A 123 2.75 5.50 5.22
N VAL A 124 2.17 5.95 4.11
CA VAL A 124 2.57 5.56 2.75
C VAL A 124 2.67 6.82 1.89
N PRO A 125 3.82 7.09 1.26
CA PRO A 125 3.97 8.22 0.34
C PRO A 125 3.37 7.91 -1.02
N ALA A 126 3.30 8.91 -1.91
CA ALA A 126 2.98 8.67 -3.31
C ALA A 126 3.94 7.63 -3.93
N ILE A 127 3.41 6.70 -4.73
CA ILE A 127 4.17 5.52 -5.23
C ILE A 127 5.44 5.87 -6.00
N VAL A 128 5.49 7.05 -6.61
CA VAL A 128 6.66 7.57 -7.32
C VAL A 128 7.89 7.72 -6.42
N PHE A 129 7.72 7.95 -5.11
CA PHE A 129 8.83 7.98 -4.15
C PHE A 129 9.52 6.62 -4.04
N ASN A 130 8.78 5.50 -4.13
CA ASN A 130 9.39 4.17 -4.11
C ASN A 130 10.28 3.91 -5.33
N ARG A 131 9.84 4.40 -6.51
CA ARG A 131 10.67 4.33 -7.73
C ARG A 131 11.91 5.20 -7.59
N LEU A 132 11.76 6.38 -7.02
CA LEU A 132 12.86 7.31 -6.78
C LEU A 132 13.88 6.73 -5.79
N PHE A 133 13.43 6.09 -4.69
CA PHE A 133 14.32 5.46 -3.72
C PHE A 133 15.10 4.31 -4.33
N LYS A 134 14.47 3.50 -5.18
CA LYS A 134 15.16 2.45 -5.92
C LYS A 134 16.23 3.04 -6.84
N LEU A 135 15.91 4.10 -7.58
CA LEU A 135 16.87 4.81 -8.42
C LEU A 135 18.04 5.40 -7.59
N TRP A 136 17.76 5.90 -6.39
CA TRP A 136 18.78 6.41 -5.47
C TRP A 136 19.72 5.33 -4.94
N ASP A 137 19.20 4.14 -4.65
CA ASP A 137 20.01 2.99 -4.22
C ASP A 137 20.87 2.48 -5.40
N ASP A 138 20.24 2.28 -6.57
CA ASP A 138 20.88 1.72 -7.77
C ASP A 138 21.99 2.63 -8.33
N ASP A 139 21.77 3.95 -8.42
CA ASP A 139 22.66 4.87 -9.14
C ASP A 139 23.53 5.75 -8.23
N TYR A 140 23.19 5.87 -6.94
CA TYR A 140 23.79 6.88 -6.06
C TYR A 140 24.27 6.38 -4.69
N ASP A 141 24.19 5.07 -4.41
CA ASP A 141 24.51 4.46 -3.11
C ASP A 141 23.72 5.10 -1.93
N ILE A 142 22.45 5.47 -2.17
CA ILE A 142 21.60 6.10 -1.17
C ILE A 142 20.44 5.16 -0.80
N ASP A 143 20.47 4.62 0.41
CA ASP A 143 19.40 3.78 0.96
C ASP A 143 18.32 4.67 1.58
N ALA A 144 17.38 5.11 0.75
CA ALA A 144 16.24 5.91 1.14
C ALA A 144 15.01 5.06 1.46
N LYS A 145 14.39 5.33 2.62
CA LYS A 145 13.15 4.67 3.02
C LYS A 145 12.16 5.65 3.62
N PHE A 146 10.89 5.46 3.28
CA PHE A 146 9.81 6.14 3.99
C PHE A 146 9.47 5.37 5.27
N VAL A 147 9.48 6.07 6.38
CA VAL A 147 9.11 5.56 7.69
C VAL A 147 7.65 5.94 7.95
N PRO A 148 6.76 4.96 8.19
CA PRO A 148 5.37 5.25 8.52
C PRO A 148 5.24 6.13 9.76
N TRP A 149 4.36 7.13 9.72
CA TRP A 149 4.14 8.01 10.86
C TRP A 149 3.56 7.27 12.07
N SER A 150 2.75 6.23 11.84
CA SER A 150 2.23 5.36 12.91
C SER A 150 3.34 4.78 13.78
N TYR A 151 4.48 4.40 13.20
CA TYR A 151 5.63 3.88 13.97
C TYR A 151 6.30 4.97 14.82
N ILE A 152 6.35 6.20 14.31
CA ILE A 152 6.84 7.36 15.06
C ILE A 152 5.89 7.72 16.19
N ALA A 153 4.58 7.67 15.94
CA ALA A 153 3.56 7.93 16.95
C ALA A 153 3.52 6.83 18.03
N GLU A 154 3.91 5.59 17.71
CA GLU A 154 4.07 4.53 18.71
C GLU A 154 5.20 4.82 19.69
N LEU A 155 6.31 5.43 19.25
CA LEU A 155 7.38 5.87 20.16
C LEU A 155 6.86 6.86 21.22
N GLU A 156 5.77 7.58 20.96
CA GLU A 156 5.14 8.43 21.99
C GLU A 156 4.41 7.63 23.07
N LYS A 157 3.88 6.45 22.74
CA LYS A 157 3.01 5.69 23.64
C LYS A 157 3.79 4.69 24.50
N ILE A 158 4.97 4.31 24.02
CA ILE A 158 5.79 3.27 24.62
C ILE A 158 6.66 3.88 25.74
N GLN A 159 6.48 3.41 26.98
CA GLN A 159 7.34 3.75 28.12
C GLN A 159 8.58 2.83 28.18
N ASP A 160 8.40 1.53 27.95
CA ASP A 160 9.45 0.50 27.95
C ASP A 160 9.69 -0.01 26.53
N ASN A 161 10.93 -0.23 26.11
CA ASN A 161 11.33 -0.77 24.78
C ASN A 161 11.48 0.24 23.61
N ALA A 162 11.35 1.54 23.85
CA ALA A 162 11.52 2.58 22.82
C ALA A 162 12.89 2.54 22.11
N ALA A 163 13.95 2.08 22.79
CA ALA A 163 15.27 1.91 22.23
C ALA A 163 15.34 0.87 21.09
N ASN A 164 14.61 -0.24 21.19
CA ASN A 164 14.64 -1.28 20.16
C ASN A 164 13.84 -0.84 18.93
N VAL A 165 12.64 -0.30 19.15
CA VAL A 165 11.81 0.28 18.09
C VAL A 165 12.56 1.41 17.34
N PHE A 166 13.32 2.24 18.06
CA PHE A 166 14.18 3.25 17.44
C PHE A 166 15.21 2.67 16.46
N LYS A 167 15.88 1.57 16.81
CA LYS A 167 16.87 0.93 15.94
C LYS A 167 16.22 0.39 14.66
N GLU A 168 15.06 -0.23 14.79
CA GLU A 168 14.30 -0.78 13.66
C GLU A 168 13.85 0.33 12.70
N ILE A 169 13.31 1.41 13.25
CA ILE A 169 12.80 2.53 12.45
C ILE A 169 13.94 3.27 11.72
N PHE A 170 14.99 3.63 12.45
CA PHE A 170 15.96 4.60 11.94
C PHE A 170 17.31 4.03 11.53
N VAL A 171 17.76 2.90 12.08
CA VAL A 171 19.17 2.52 12.03
C VAL A 171 19.44 1.29 11.18
N LEU A 172 18.57 0.28 11.18
CA LEU A 172 18.87 -0.99 10.51
C LEU A 172 18.76 -0.84 8.97
N PRO A 173 19.83 -1.17 8.20
CA PRO A 173 19.76 -1.27 6.75
C PRO A 173 19.08 -2.60 6.40
N ASN A 174 17.75 -2.58 6.28
CA ASN A 174 16.95 -3.75 5.87
C ASN A 174 17.46 -5.11 6.38
N GLN A 175 17.42 -5.32 7.69
CA GLN A 175 16.71 -6.51 8.14
C GLN A 175 15.23 -6.11 8.20
N MET A 176 14.57 -6.07 7.04
CA MET A 176 13.13 -6.40 6.98
C MET A 176 13.06 -7.91 6.76
N GLU A 177 13.84 -8.72 7.48
CA GLU A 177 13.34 -9.42 8.67
C GLU A 177 13.25 -8.55 9.92
N ILE A 178 12.03 -8.13 10.26
CA ILE A 178 11.69 -7.92 11.66
C ILE A 178 11.91 -9.28 12.33
N SER A 179 13.07 -9.47 12.96
CA SER A 179 13.21 -10.43 14.04
C SER A 179 12.35 -9.92 15.18
N SER A 180 11.14 -10.46 15.23
CA SER A 180 10.35 -10.72 16.41
C SER A 180 11.20 -11.32 17.54
N ALA A 181 11.98 -10.49 18.23
CA ALA A 181 12.59 -10.84 19.51
C ALA A 181 12.75 -9.55 20.32
N THR A 182 11.80 -9.18 21.16
CA THR A 182 11.47 -9.98 22.34
C THR A 182 9.98 -10.10 22.62
N MET A 183 9.61 -11.35 22.91
CA MET A 183 8.32 -11.87 23.41
C MET A 183 7.21 -12.03 22.37
N THR A 184 7.36 -12.99 21.44
CA THR A 184 6.66 -14.30 21.47
C THR A 184 6.90 -15.08 20.16
N ASN A 185 7.36 -16.33 20.26
CA ASN A 185 7.52 -17.37 19.21
C ASN A 185 7.33 -16.95 17.73
N ASP A 186 8.42 -17.02 16.96
CA ASP A 186 8.39 -17.03 15.48
C ASP A 186 7.41 -18.08 14.95
N LYS A 187 6.30 -17.61 14.40
CA LYS A 187 5.62 -18.27 13.29
C LYS A 187 5.71 -17.32 12.12
N GLU A 188 6.33 -17.76 11.01
CA GLU A 188 6.10 -17.15 9.70
C GLU A 188 4.61 -16.82 9.57
N LEU A 189 4.29 -15.62 9.09
CA LEU A 189 2.90 -15.24 8.88
C LEU A 189 2.25 -16.33 8.01
N PRO A 190 1.15 -16.95 8.46
CA PRO A 190 0.53 -18.02 7.70
C PRO A 190 0.21 -17.55 6.29
N VAL A 191 0.71 -18.30 5.31
CA VAL A 191 0.48 -18.00 3.90
C VAL A 191 -0.90 -18.51 3.49
N ILE A 192 -1.71 -17.60 2.95
CA ILE A 192 -3.00 -17.89 2.34
C ILE A 192 -2.82 -17.82 0.83
N ARG A 193 -3.05 -18.94 0.15
CA ARG A 193 -3.03 -19.04 -1.30
C ARG A 193 -4.32 -18.47 -1.87
N CYS A 194 -4.20 -17.38 -2.61
CA CYS A 194 -5.28 -16.61 -3.18
C CYS A 194 -5.34 -16.78 -4.69
N PHE A 195 -6.31 -17.53 -5.17
CA PHE A 195 -6.60 -17.67 -6.59
C PHE A 195 -7.52 -16.52 -7.05
N ILE A 196 -7.18 -15.81 -8.12
CA ILE A 196 -8.07 -14.81 -8.72
C ILE A 196 -8.42 -15.25 -10.14
N SER A 197 -9.72 -15.39 -10.38
CA SER A 197 -10.28 -15.76 -11.69
C SER A 197 -11.00 -14.55 -12.29
N TYR A 198 -10.70 -14.26 -13.57
CA TYR A 198 -11.26 -13.13 -14.30
C TYR A 198 -11.43 -13.47 -15.78
N ALA A 199 -12.10 -12.59 -16.52
CA ALA A 199 -12.19 -12.73 -17.97
C ALA A 199 -11.11 -11.88 -18.65
N HIS A 200 -10.26 -12.50 -19.48
CA HIS A 200 -9.20 -11.82 -20.24
C HIS A 200 -9.70 -10.67 -21.12
N ALA A 201 -10.98 -10.67 -21.51
CA ALA A 201 -11.61 -9.55 -22.21
C ALA A 201 -11.52 -8.21 -21.45
N TYR A 202 -11.29 -8.24 -20.14
CA TYR A 202 -11.14 -7.08 -19.27
C TYR A 202 -9.75 -6.97 -18.62
N GLN A 203 -8.72 -7.46 -19.30
CA GLN A 203 -7.31 -7.43 -18.87
C GLN A 203 -6.87 -6.10 -18.26
N ASP A 204 -7.11 -4.96 -18.94
CA ASP A 204 -6.67 -3.65 -18.45
C ASP A 204 -7.32 -3.24 -17.10
N HIS A 205 -8.57 -3.65 -16.88
CA HIS A 205 -9.26 -3.39 -15.62
C HIS A 205 -8.78 -4.33 -14.53
N PHE A 206 -8.41 -5.56 -14.92
CA PHE A 206 -7.86 -6.55 -14.01
C PHE A 206 -6.48 -6.12 -13.50
N GLU A 207 -5.61 -5.61 -14.37
CA GLU A 207 -4.30 -5.06 -13.97
C GLU A 207 -4.45 -3.96 -12.91
N ALA A 208 -5.45 -3.07 -13.07
CA ALA A 208 -5.77 -2.05 -12.09
C ALA A 208 -6.24 -2.66 -10.75
N PHE A 209 -7.16 -3.63 -10.81
CA PHE A 209 -7.65 -4.34 -9.63
C PHE A 209 -6.54 -5.05 -8.89
N LEU A 210 -5.69 -5.81 -9.60
CA LEU A 210 -4.61 -6.59 -9.01
C LEU A 210 -3.62 -5.68 -8.28
N LYS A 211 -3.25 -4.55 -8.90
CA LYS A 211 -2.38 -3.54 -8.28
C LYS A 211 -3.00 -2.98 -6.99
N ASP A 212 -4.28 -2.62 -7.02
CA ASP A 212 -4.94 -2.04 -5.85
C ASP A 212 -5.13 -3.08 -4.74
N PHE A 213 -5.49 -4.31 -5.10
CA PHE A 213 -5.68 -5.41 -4.16
C PHE A 213 -4.36 -5.79 -3.49
N GLN A 214 -3.25 -5.89 -4.24
CA GLN A 214 -1.92 -6.11 -3.68
C GLN A 214 -1.52 -4.98 -2.74
N ALA A 215 -1.77 -3.71 -3.11
CA ALA A 215 -1.47 -2.58 -2.25
C ALA A 215 -2.26 -2.62 -0.93
N ALA A 216 -3.55 -2.96 -0.99
CA ALA A 216 -4.42 -3.04 0.18
C ALA A 216 -4.16 -4.25 1.09
N THR A 217 -3.59 -5.33 0.54
CA THR A 217 -3.34 -6.58 1.28
C THR A 217 -1.88 -6.79 1.70
N LYS A 218 -0.95 -5.95 1.22
CA LYS A 218 0.49 -6.08 1.51
C LYS A 218 0.82 -6.13 3.01
N ASN A 219 0.09 -5.37 3.83
CA ASN A 219 0.38 -5.16 5.25
C ASN A 219 -0.76 -5.61 6.16
N LEU A 220 -1.39 -6.76 5.88
CA LEU A 220 -2.46 -7.30 6.73
C LEU A 220 -1.98 -7.58 8.17
N GLY A 221 -0.70 -7.90 8.37
CA GLY A 221 -0.07 -8.06 9.68
C GLY A 221 -0.36 -9.39 10.41
N PHE A 222 -1.34 -10.18 9.94
CA PHE A 222 -1.68 -11.50 10.52
C PHE A 222 -1.57 -12.67 9.52
N CYS A 223 -1.43 -12.38 8.22
CA CYS A 223 -1.16 -13.35 7.16
C CYS A 223 -0.43 -12.68 5.99
N ALA A 224 0.15 -13.50 5.12
CA ALA A 224 0.60 -13.10 3.79
C ALA A 224 -0.30 -13.74 2.74
N LEU A 225 -0.67 -12.98 1.70
CA LEU A 225 -1.40 -13.52 0.55
C LEU A 225 -0.42 -13.91 -0.57
N ASP A 226 -0.41 -15.18 -0.93
CA ASP A 226 0.23 -15.65 -2.16
C ASP A 226 -0.80 -15.60 -3.28
N ILE A 227 -0.75 -14.54 -4.10
CA ILE A 227 -1.74 -14.27 -5.14
C ILE A 227 -1.32 -14.95 -6.45
N TRP A 228 -2.21 -15.79 -6.97
CA TRP A 228 -2.05 -16.47 -8.26
C TRP A 228 -3.14 -16.06 -9.25
N THR A 229 -2.74 -15.89 -10.50
CA THR A 229 -3.55 -15.48 -11.66
C THR A 229 -3.07 -16.28 -12.88
N ASP A 230 -3.92 -16.43 -13.89
CA ASP A 230 -3.62 -17.17 -15.12
C ASP A 230 -2.53 -16.52 -16.00
N GLU A 231 -2.23 -15.22 -15.80
CA GLU A 231 -1.05 -14.53 -16.39
C GLU A 231 0.28 -15.22 -16.08
N LYS A 232 0.34 -16.07 -15.04
CA LYS A 232 1.54 -16.80 -14.63
C LYS A 232 1.80 -18.07 -15.45
N ILE A 233 0.94 -18.41 -16.43
CA ILE A 233 1.10 -19.62 -17.24
C ILE A 233 1.94 -19.31 -18.51
N PRO A 234 3.10 -19.97 -18.71
CA PRO A 234 3.90 -19.84 -19.92
C PRO A 234 3.15 -20.27 -21.18
N LEU A 235 3.42 -19.60 -22.31
CA LEU A 235 2.93 -20.03 -23.62
C LEU A 235 3.48 -21.43 -23.94
N GLY A 236 2.62 -22.45 -23.89
CA GLY A 236 2.94 -23.83 -24.28
C GLY A 236 2.69 -24.91 -23.21
N ASP A 237 2.39 -24.53 -21.96
CA ASP A 237 1.99 -25.47 -20.91
C ASP A 237 0.49 -25.83 -21.02
N ASP A 238 0.10 -26.97 -20.44
CA ASP A 238 -1.31 -27.37 -20.33
C ASP A 238 -2.03 -26.46 -19.32
N TRP A 239 -2.51 -25.32 -19.83
CA TRP A 239 -3.17 -24.24 -19.08
C TRP A 239 -4.29 -24.76 -18.18
N HIS A 240 -4.97 -25.84 -18.60
CA HIS A 240 -6.05 -26.45 -17.85
C HIS A 240 -5.56 -27.15 -16.57
N GLU A 241 -4.48 -27.93 -16.65
CA GLU A 241 -3.93 -28.63 -15.48
C GLU A 241 -3.40 -27.65 -14.43
N ALA A 242 -2.74 -26.58 -14.87
CA ALA A 242 -2.22 -25.54 -13.99
C ALA A 242 -3.34 -24.82 -13.21
N ILE A 243 -4.45 -24.46 -13.87
CA ILE A 243 -5.58 -23.83 -13.18
C ILE A 243 -6.26 -24.83 -12.23
N GLN A 244 -6.46 -26.08 -12.64
CA GLN A 244 -7.04 -27.11 -11.77
C GLN A 244 -6.21 -27.35 -10.51
N GLU A 245 -4.88 -27.32 -10.62
CA GLU A 245 -3.98 -27.41 -9.49
C GLU A 245 -4.20 -26.24 -8.51
N GLN A 246 -4.31 -25.01 -9.01
CA GLN A 246 -4.55 -23.83 -8.17
C GLN A 246 -5.94 -23.83 -7.55
N VAL A 247 -6.96 -24.22 -8.32
CA VAL A 247 -8.33 -24.45 -7.83
C VAL A 247 -8.36 -25.50 -6.73
N THR A 248 -7.46 -26.48 -6.74
CA THR A 248 -7.35 -27.52 -5.70
C THR A 248 -6.54 -27.08 -4.49
N LYS A 249 -5.58 -26.18 -4.68
CA LYS A 249 -4.65 -25.74 -3.63
C LYS A 249 -5.08 -24.45 -2.95
N CYS A 250 -5.87 -23.59 -3.59
CA CYS A 250 -6.18 -22.28 -3.02
C CYS A 250 -6.94 -22.40 -1.70
N ASP A 251 -6.68 -21.45 -0.80
CA ASP A 251 -7.40 -21.30 0.47
C ASP A 251 -8.55 -20.27 0.32
N ILE A 252 -8.36 -19.32 -0.60
CA ILE A 252 -9.36 -18.36 -1.07
C ILE A 252 -9.36 -18.30 -2.60
N ALA A 253 -10.56 -18.23 -3.19
CA ALA A 253 -10.77 -17.91 -4.60
C ALA A 253 -11.61 -16.63 -4.72
N ILE A 254 -11.09 -15.64 -5.45
CA ILE A 254 -11.78 -14.40 -5.80
C ILE A 254 -12.23 -14.49 -7.26
N LEU A 255 -13.54 -14.46 -7.48
CA LEU A 255 -14.17 -14.51 -8.80
C LEU A 255 -14.56 -13.10 -9.22
N LEU A 256 -13.89 -12.54 -10.23
CA LEU A 256 -14.18 -11.21 -10.78
C LEU A 256 -15.31 -11.30 -11.80
N VAL A 257 -16.55 -11.19 -11.31
CA VAL A 257 -17.73 -11.48 -12.12
C VAL A 257 -18.02 -10.33 -13.10
N SER A 258 -18.08 -10.71 -14.37
CA SER A 258 -18.39 -9.87 -15.53
C SER A 258 -19.29 -10.63 -16.51
N ASP A 259 -19.81 -9.97 -17.54
CA ASP A 259 -20.62 -10.60 -18.59
C ASP A 259 -19.78 -11.62 -19.38
N GLN A 260 -18.52 -11.31 -19.63
CA GLN A 260 -17.59 -12.23 -20.31
C GLN A 260 -17.22 -13.42 -19.41
N PHE A 261 -17.01 -13.18 -18.11
CA PHE A 261 -16.82 -14.25 -17.13
C PHE A 261 -18.01 -15.21 -17.11
N MET A 262 -19.22 -14.66 -17.15
CA MET A 262 -20.48 -15.42 -17.16
C MET A 262 -20.75 -16.13 -18.49
N ASN A 263 -20.13 -15.71 -19.60
CA ASN A 263 -20.33 -16.32 -20.92
C ASN A 263 -19.26 -17.35 -21.29
N SER A 264 -18.12 -17.36 -20.60
CA SER A 264 -17.06 -18.35 -20.80
C SER A 264 -17.55 -19.77 -20.50
N GLU A 265 -17.53 -20.67 -21.49
CA GLU A 265 -17.88 -22.09 -21.31
C GLU A 265 -16.96 -22.77 -20.27
N TYR A 266 -15.70 -22.33 -20.21
CA TYR A 266 -14.66 -22.79 -19.30
C TYR A 266 -15.02 -22.61 -17.81
N ILE A 267 -15.64 -21.48 -17.47
CA ILE A 267 -16.01 -21.11 -16.09
C ILE A 267 -17.29 -21.81 -15.63
N LYS A 268 -18.13 -22.28 -16.56
CA LYS A 268 -19.48 -22.74 -16.25
C LYS A 268 -19.59 -24.16 -15.70
N GLN A 269 -18.62 -25.06 -15.94
CA GLN A 269 -18.87 -26.49 -15.71
C GLN A 269 -17.91 -27.19 -14.73
N GLU A 270 -16.61 -26.87 -14.71
CA GLU A 270 -15.67 -27.67 -13.92
C GLU A 270 -15.00 -26.89 -12.77
N GLU A 271 -14.36 -25.75 -13.04
CA GLU A 271 -13.56 -25.05 -12.03
C GLU A 271 -14.40 -24.36 -10.95
N VAL A 272 -15.41 -23.59 -11.37
CA VAL A 272 -16.27 -22.87 -10.43
C VAL A 272 -17.13 -23.85 -9.64
N ALA A 273 -17.62 -24.92 -10.28
CA ALA A 273 -18.34 -25.99 -9.59
C ALA A 273 -17.45 -26.61 -8.51
N ARG A 274 -16.21 -26.96 -8.84
CA ARG A 274 -15.23 -27.52 -7.91
C ARG A 274 -14.87 -26.56 -6.78
N LEU A 275 -14.73 -25.26 -7.03
CA LEU A 275 -14.52 -24.26 -5.97
C LEU A 275 -15.70 -24.21 -5.00
N PHE A 276 -16.93 -24.29 -5.50
CA PHE A 276 -18.12 -24.33 -4.65
C PHE A 276 -18.27 -25.66 -3.90
N GLU A 277 -17.87 -26.79 -4.50
CA GLU A 277 -17.79 -28.06 -3.79
C GLU A 277 -16.77 -27.99 -2.64
N ARG A 278 -15.57 -27.46 -2.91
CA ARG A 278 -14.54 -27.26 -1.89
C ARG A 278 -15.01 -26.35 -0.77
N LYS A 279 -15.73 -25.26 -1.11
CA LYS A 279 -16.34 -24.39 -0.11
C LYS A 279 -17.20 -25.15 0.90
N GLU A 280 -17.98 -26.13 0.44
CA GLU A 280 -18.81 -26.96 1.31
C GLU A 280 -18.01 -28.08 2.00
N SER A 281 -17.02 -28.67 1.33
CA SER A 281 -16.31 -29.86 1.82
C SER A 281 -15.09 -29.58 2.72
N ASP A 282 -14.27 -28.58 2.39
CA ASP A 282 -13.03 -28.22 3.10
C ASP A 282 -13.05 -26.78 3.65
N GLY A 283 -14.10 -26.02 3.36
CA GLY A 283 -14.29 -24.65 3.81
C GLY A 283 -13.40 -23.64 3.08
N THR A 284 -13.00 -23.92 1.83
CA THR A 284 -12.38 -22.94 0.93
C THR A 284 -13.24 -21.69 0.82
N LEU A 285 -12.64 -20.51 0.95
CA LEU A 285 -13.38 -19.26 0.86
C LEU A 285 -13.57 -18.88 -0.60
N VAL A 286 -14.80 -18.86 -1.09
CA VAL A 286 -15.13 -18.36 -2.44
C VAL A 286 -15.81 -17.01 -2.32
N VAL A 287 -15.17 -15.98 -2.88
CA VAL A 287 -15.64 -14.59 -2.90
C VAL A 287 -15.97 -14.21 -4.33
N ALA A 288 -17.23 -13.90 -4.60
CA ALA A 288 -17.62 -13.31 -5.87
C ALA A 288 -17.62 -11.79 -5.72
N LEU A 289 -16.90 -11.09 -6.60
CA LEU A 289 -16.85 -9.63 -6.64
C LEU A 289 -17.53 -9.13 -7.90
N TYR A 290 -18.42 -8.13 -7.77
CA TYR A 290 -19.04 -7.51 -8.94
C TYR A 290 -18.04 -6.61 -9.66
N PHE A 291 -17.39 -7.18 -10.68
CA PHE A 291 -16.23 -6.57 -11.31
C PHE A 291 -16.59 -5.73 -12.53
N TYR A 292 -17.42 -6.27 -13.42
CA TYR A 292 -17.92 -5.57 -14.62
C TYR A 292 -19.41 -5.82 -14.78
N THR A 293 -20.11 -4.89 -15.45
CA THR A 293 -21.56 -4.92 -15.58
C THR A 293 -22.06 -6.23 -16.20
N CYS A 294 -22.96 -6.94 -15.52
CA CYS A 294 -23.53 -8.19 -16.03
C CYS A 294 -24.86 -8.56 -15.37
N SER A 295 -25.59 -9.50 -16.00
CA SER A 295 -26.87 -10.01 -15.49
C SER A 295 -26.67 -11.29 -14.69
N PHE A 296 -27.03 -11.27 -13.41
CA PHE A 296 -26.91 -12.42 -12.50
C PHE A 296 -28.17 -13.29 -12.43
N ALA A 297 -29.23 -12.90 -13.13
CA ALA A 297 -30.56 -13.52 -12.98
C ALA A 297 -30.55 -15.03 -13.26
N GLY A 298 -29.64 -15.49 -14.13
CA GLY A 298 -29.52 -16.89 -14.55
C GLY A 298 -28.60 -17.79 -13.71
N TRP A 299 -27.93 -17.31 -12.65
CA TRP A 299 -26.99 -18.12 -11.86
C TRP A 299 -27.42 -18.24 -10.39
N PRO A 300 -28.18 -19.30 -10.03
CA PRO A 300 -28.62 -19.55 -8.66
C PRO A 300 -27.46 -19.68 -7.67
N VAL A 301 -26.30 -20.18 -8.11
CA VAL A 301 -25.09 -20.31 -7.31
C VAL A 301 -24.57 -18.95 -6.84
N LEU A 302 -24.60 -17.91 -7.69
CA LEU A 302 -24.22 -16.55 -7.28
C LEU A 302 -25.34 -15.84 -6.49
N LYS A 303 -26.59 -16.29 -6.58
CA LYS A 303 -27.65 -15.82 -5.67
C LYS A 303 -27.49 -16.36 -4.26
N LYS A 304 -27.01 -17.59 -4.12
CA LYS A 304 -26.76 -18.24 -2.81
C LYS A 304 -25.48 -17.73 -2.15
N ASN A 305 -24.49 -17.32 -2.94
CA ASN A 305 -23.23 -16.77 -2.46
C ASN A 305 -23.31 -15.24 -2.45
N GLN A 306 -22.94 -14.60 -1.34
CA GLN A 306 -23.02 -13.14 -1.22
C GLN A 306 -21.99 -12.50 -2.18
N LEU A 307 -22.48 -12.00 -3.31
CA LEU A 307 -21.71 -11.18 -4.26
C LEU A 307 -21.34 -9.87 -3.56
N TYR A 308 -20.05 -9.56 -3.46
CA TYR A 308 -19.59 -8.26 -3.00
C TYR A 308 -20.01 -7.19 -4.00
N LYS A 309 -20.97 -6.36 -3.59
CA LYS A 309 -21.61 -5.33 -4.39
C LYS A 309 -21.64 -4.00 -3.62
N PRO A 310 -20.66 -3.13 -3.85
CA PRO A 310 -20.64 -1.82 -3.23
C PRO A 310 -21.73 -0.90 -3.78
N LYS A 311 -22.07 0.14 -3.02
CA LYS A 311 -22.90 1.25 -3.48
C LYS A 311 -22.02 2.37 -4.01
N GLY A 312 -22.30 2.86 -5.21
CA GLY A 312 -21.61 3.98 -5.84
C GLY A 312 -21.63 5.25 -4.99
N ALA A 313 -22.65 5.47 -4.16
CA ALA A 313 -22.69 6.58 -3.21
C ALA A 313 -21.50 6.61 -2.24
N ASN A 314 -20.90 5.47 -1.92
CA ASN A 314 -19.71 5.39 -1.08
C ASN A 314 -18.43 5.85 -1.81
N TYR A 315 -18.49 5.99 -3.13
CA TYR A 315 -17.34 6.24 -4.01
C TYR A 315 -17.61 7.38 -5.01
N GLU A 316 -18.37 8.39 -4.57
CA GLU A 316 -18.71 9.58 -5.37
C GLU A 316 -19.44 9.29 -6.69
N ARG A 317 -20.14 8.14 -6.74
CA ARG A 317 -20.87 7.65 -7.92
C ARG A 317 -22.31 7.28 -7.59
N ALA A 318 -22.96 8.08 -6.74
CA ALA A 318 -24.37 7.91 -6.39
C ALA A 318 -25.30 7.93 -7.63
N ASP A 319 -24.88 8.59 -8.71
CA ASP A 319 -25.55 8.58 -10.02
C ASP A 319 -25.65 7.18 -10.65
N GLN A 320 -24.74 6.28 -10.28
CA GLN A 320 -24.70 4.89 -10.78
C GLN A 320 -25.51 3.92 -9.93
N ASP A 321 -25.96 4.32 -8.73
CA ASP A 321 -26.74 3.47 -7.81
C ASP A 321 -28.17 3.24 -8.28
N ALA A 322 -28.77 4.24 -8.95
CA ALA A 322 -30.15 4.18 -9.42
C ALA A 322 -30.41 3.06 -10.44
N LYS A 323 -29.35 2.45 -10.97
CA LYS A 323 -29.41 1.33 -11.91
C LYS A 323 -28.99 -0.01 -11.31
N GLU A 324 -28.65 -0.08 -10.02
CA GLU A 324 -28.12 -1.29 -9.38
C GLU A 324 -26.90 -1.92 -10.10
N HIS A 325 -26.16 -1.14 -10.89
CA HIS A 325 -25.09 -1.66 -11.76
C HIS A 325 -23.69 -1.18 -11.37
N PHE A 326 -23.53 -0.48 -10.25
CA PHE A 326 -22.22 -0.05 -9.78
C PHE A 326 -21.31 -1.25 -9.48
N CYS A 327 -20.17 -1.30 -10.16
CA CYS A 327 -19.15 -2.35 -10.10
C CYS A 327 -17.75 -1.72 -10.03
N TYR A 328 -16.72 -2.52 -9.73
CA TYR A 328 -15.35 -2.00 -9.63
C TYR A 328 -14.89 -1.29 -10.91
N ALA A 329 -15.24 -1.83 -12.09
CA ALA A 329 -14.87 -1.22 -13.37
C ALA A 329 -15.38 0.22 -13.55
N ASN A 330 -16.45 0.63 -12.86
CA ASN A 330 -16.89 2.03 -12.91
C ASN A 330 -15.87 3.00 -12.28
N LEU A 331 -14.99 2.51 -11.41
CA LEU A 331 -13.91 3.28 -10.79
C LEU A 331 -12.63 3.29 -11.62
N VAL A 332 -12.53 2.48 -12.67
CA VAL A 332 -11.36 2.43 -13.54
C VAL A 332 -11.57 3.37 -14.71
N GLN A 333 -10.71 4.37 -14.85
CA GLN A 333 -10.64 5.22 -16.03
C GLN A 333 -9.35 4.88 -16.78
N LEU A 334 -9.46 4.47 -18.03
CA LEU A 334 -8.31 4.08 -18.84
C LEU A 334 -7.93 5.21 -19.79
N ASN A 335 -6.66 5.56 -19.81
CA ASN A 335 -6.07 6.42 -20.83
C ASN A 335 -5.21 5.59 -21.79
N ASP A 336 -5.24 5.94 -23.06
CA ASP A 336 -4.32 5.39 -24.05
C ASP A 336 -2.99 6.12 -23.97
N CYS A 337 -1.91 5.38 -23.73
CA CYS A 337 -0.54 5.86 -23.79
C CYS A 337 0.25 4.93 -24.69
N GLN A 338 0.52 5.39 -25.92
CA GLN A 338 1.32 4.65 -26.91
C GLN A 338 0.76 3.25 -27.24
N GLY A 339 -0.57 3.11 -27.30
CA GLY A 339 -1.23 1.84 -27.60
C GLY A 339 -1.36 0.91 -26.40
N LYS A 340 -0.89 1.31 -25.21
CA LYS A 340 -1.17 0.64 -23.94
C LYS A 340 -2.22 1.42 -23.16
N LYS A 341 -3.28 0.74 -22.73
CA LYS A 341 -4.29 1.32 -21.84
C LYS A 341 -3.75 1.29 -20.41
N ILE A 342 -3.72 2.45 -19.76
CA ILE A 342 -3.22 2.60 -18.38
C ILE A 342 -4.34 3.18 -17.53
N ALA A 343 -4.59 2.58 -16.39
CA ALA A 343 -5.56 3.09 -15.42
C ALA A 343 -5.06 4.38 -14.76
N LEU A 344 -5.86 5.43 -14.84
CA LEU A 344 -5.66 6.69 -14.14
C LEU A 344 -5.84 6.52 -12.64
N ASP A 345 -5.08 7.28 -11.86
CA ASP A 345 -5.23 7.32 -10.42
C ASP A 345 -6.63 7.82 -10.06
N ASN A 346 -7.32 7.06 -9.20
CA ASN A 346 -8.64 7.40 -8.72
C ASN A 346 -8.68 7.08 -7.21
N PRO A 347 -8.82 8.08 -6.32
CA PRO A 347 -8.82 7.85 -4.87
C PRO A 347 -9.96 6.94 -4.42
N CYS A 348 -11.07 6.91 -5.15
CA CYS A 348 -12.19 6.02 -4.86
C CYS A 348 -11.84 4.53 -5.06
N ARG A 349 -10.83 4.19 -5.89
CA ARG A 349 -10.35 2.80 -6.04
C ARG A 349 -9.66 2.31 -4.78
N ALA A 350 -8.85 3.18 -4.15
CA ALA A 350 -8.19 2.84 -2.89
C ALA A 350 -9.23 2.66 -1.76
N ALA A 351 -10.21 3.56 -1.65
CA ALA A 351 -11.31 3.44 -0.69
C ALA A 351 -12.10 2.14 -0.89
N TYR A 352 -12.47 1.82 -2.15
CA TYR A 352 -13.13 0.56 -2.48
C TYR A 352 -12.34 -0.65 -1.99
N MET A 353 -11.02 -0.68 -2.23
CA MET A 353 -10.19 -1.81 -1.82
C MET A 353 -10.05 -1.91 -0.31
N MET A 354 -9.99 -0.79 0.41
CA MET A 354 -9.98 -0.81 1.87
C MET A 354 -11.27 -1.41 2.41
N ASP A 355 -12.43 -1.03 1.87
CA ASP A 355 -13.72 -1.59 2.27
C ASP A 355 -13.80 -3.09 1.96
N PHE A 356 -13.40 -3.49 0.75
CA PHE A 356 -13.39 -4.89 0.34
C PHE A 356 -12.47 -5.74 1.23
N VAL A 357 -11.26 -5.26 1.52
CA VAL A 357 -10.30 -5.95 2.39
C VAL A 357 -10.81 -5.98 3.84
N ALA A 358 -11.49 -4.94 4.31
CA ALA A 358 -12.10 -4.91 5.63
C ALA A 358 -13.19 -5.99 5.78
N GLU A 359 -14.02 -6.19 4.76
CA GLU A 359 -15.01 -7.28 4.73
C GLU A 359 -14.36 -8.66 4.62
N LEU A 360 -13.22 -8.75 3.91
CA LEU A 360 -12.49 -10.00 3.73
C LEU A 360 -11.75 -10.44 5.01
N LYS A 361 -11.24 -9.48 5.79
CA LYS A 361 -10.35 -9.69 6.93
C LYS A 361 -10.86 -10.74 7.94
N PRO A 362 -12.11 -10.72 8.44
CA PRO A 362 -12.58 -11.71 9.40
C PRO A 362 -12.58 -13.14 8.85
N GLN A 363 -12.73 -13.32 7.54
CA GLN A 363 -12.67 -14.64 6.91
C GLN A 363 -11.22 -15.12 6.75
N LEU A 364 -10.29 -14.20 6.44
CA LEU A 364 -8.86 -14.52 6.41
C LEU A 364 -8.36 -14.93 7.80
N GLU A 365 -8.78 -14.24 8.86
CA GLU A 365 -8.45 -14.59 10.25
C GLU A 365 -8.91 -16.03 10.59
N LYS A 366 -10.13 -16.42 10.18
CA LYS A 366 -10.62 -17.81 10.33
C LYS A 366 -9.82 -18.83 9.54
N ILE A 367 -9.35 -18.48 8.33
CA ILE A 367 -8.46 -19.36 7.55
C ILE A 367 -7.13 -19.54 8.29
N VAL A 368 -6.56 -18.47 8.82
CA VAL A 368 -5.34 -18.50 9.62
C VAL A 368 -5.50 -19.39 10.85
N GLU A 369 -6.60 -19.26 11.59
CA GLU A 369 -6.89 -20.10 12.74
C GLU A 369 -6.97 -21.59 12.37
N ARG A 370 -7.68 -21.92 11.29
CA ARG A 370 -7.75 -23.31 10.80
C ARG A 370 -6.38 -23.87 10.44
N LYS A 371 -5.57 -23.10 9.70
CA LYS A 371 -4.20 -23.48 9.32
C LYS A 371 -3.23 -23.61 10.51
N ARG A 372 -3.54 -22.97 11.65
CA ARG A 372 -2.72 -23.08 12.86
C ARG A 372 -3.10 -24.30 13.72
N ASN A 373 -4.32 -24.81 13.56
CA ASN A 373 -4.90 -25.88 14.39
C ASN A 373 -4.93 -27.26 13.71
N GLY A 374 -4.85 -27.30 12.37
CA GLY A 374 -4.63 -28.51 11.58
C GLY A 374 -3.15 -28.65 11.22
#